data_AF-A0A256GIQ1-F1
#
_entry.id   AF-A0A256GIQ1-F1
#
_cell.length_a   1.000
_cell.length_b   1.000
_cell.length_c   1.000
_cell.angle_alpha   90.00
_cell.angle_beta   90.00
_cell.angle_gamma   90.00
#
_symmetry.space_group_name_H-M   'P 1'
#
loop_
_entity.id
_entity.type
_entity.pdbx_description
1 polymer ?
#
loop_
_entity_poly.entity_id
_entity_poly.type
_entity_poly.pdbx_seq_one_letter_code
_entity_poly.pdbx_strand_id
1 'polypeptide(L)'
;MKPVKTTIEGEQEEQRKAVCDEIIHRAASMMVDEVGASIPMMLDRVFTFATAQAYIIQGKEGAAAILREMASNIDKGALDFLKLDEGSAKH
;
A
#
# COMPACT_ATOMS: atom_id res chain seq x y z
N MET A 1 12.21 7.27 27.60
CA MET A 1 12.27 7.14 26.13
C MET A 1 13.37 8.07 25.64
N LYS A 2 14.46 7.55 25.03
CA LYS A 2 15.47 8.44 24.44
C LYS A 2 14.86 9.03 23.16
N PRO A 3 14.93 10.35 22.93
CA PRO A 3 14.37 10.95 21.72
C PRO A 3 15.12 10.40 20.51
N VAL A 4 14.37 9.80 19.58
CA VAL A 4 14.91 9.45 18.25
C VAL A 4 15.25 10.78 17.59
N LYS A 5 16.52 10.98 17.23
CA LYS A 5 16.93 12.14 16.44
C LYS A 5 16.37 11.95 15.02
N THR A 6 15.19 12.46 14.75
CA THR A 6 14.67 12.55 13.39
C THR A 6 15.50 13.60 12.65
N THR A 7 16.10 13.23 11.52
CA THR A 7 16.79 14.17 10.64
C THR A 7 15.74 14.88 9.78
N ILE A 8 16.01 16.13 9.38
CA ILE A 8 15.13 16.91 8.48
C ILE A 8 14.79 16.11 7.20
N GLU A 9 15.75 15.31 6.72
CA GLU A 9 15.57 14.44 5.55
C GLU A 9 14.57 13.30 5.79
N GLY A 10 14.54 12.74 7.00
CA GLY A 10 13.58 11.70 7.39
C GLY A 10 12.15 12.24 7.44
N GLU A 11 11.95 13.43 7.99
CA GLU A 11 10.64 14.09 8.04
C GLU A 11 10.11 14.40 6.63
N GLN A 12 10.98 14.86 5.72
CA GLN A 12 10.61 15.10 4.33
C GLN A 12 10.23 13.81 3.59
N GLU A 13 10.90 12.71 3.87
CA GLU A 13 10.58 11.41 3.28
C GLU A 13 9.23 10.87 3.77
N GLU A 14 8.93 11.02 5.06
CA GLU A 14 7.62 10.66 5.62
C GLU A 14 6.49 11.51 5.02
N GLN A 15 6.72 12.81 4.84
CA GLN A 15 5.76 13.69 4.16
C GLN A 15 5.51 13.26 2.71
N ARG A 16 6.57 12.88 1.97
CA ARG A 16 6.41 12.35 0.60
C ARG A 16 5.58 11.08 0.58
N LYS A 17 5.80 10.16 1.52
CA LYS A 17 5.01 8.92 1.63
C LYS A 17 3.53 9.23 1.90
N ALA A 18 3.23 10.12 2.84
CA ALA A 18 1.87 10.51 3.15
C ALA A 18 1.12 11.08 1.94
N VAL A 19 1.78 11.92 1.13
CA VAL A 19 1.20 12.45 -0.12
C VAL A 19 0.96 11.32 -1.13
N CYS A 20 1.89 10.38 -1.28
CA CYS A 20 1.69 9.22 -2.15
C CYS A 20 0.50 8.37 -1.70
N ASP A 21 0.33 8.16 -0.40
CA ASP A 21 -0.80 7.40 0.17
C ASP A 21 -2.14 8.09 -0.14
N GLU A 22 -2.21 9.41 -0.04
CA GLU A 22 -3.41 10.19 -0.39
C GLU A 22 -3.75 10.05 -1.88
N ILE A 23 -2.75 10.09 -2.77
CA ILE A 23 -2.94 9.91 -4.21
C ILE A 23 -3.46 8.50 -4.50
N ILE A 24 -2.90 7.47 -3.87
CA ILE A 24 -3.35 6.08 -4.03
C ILE A 24 -4.79 5.93 -3.54
N HIS A 25 -5.13 6.52 -2.38
CA HIS A 25 -6.48 6.49 -1.85
C HIS A 25 -7.47 7.13 -2.83
N ARG A 26 -7.16 8.32 -3.36
CA ARG A 26 -8.01 9.00 -4.35
C ARG A 26 -8.18 8.17 -5.61
N ALA A 27 -7.11 7.55 -6.13
CA ALA A 27 -7.18 6.69 -7.29
C ALA A 27 -8.11 5.48 -7.06
N ALA A 28 -8.05 4.86 -5.87
CA ALA A 28 -8.95 3.79 -5.48
C ALA A 28 -10.41 4.25 -5.41
N SER A 29 -10.69 5.41 -4.80
CA SER A 29 -12.04 5.98 -4.76
C SER A 29 -12.59 6.28 -6.15
N MET A 30 -11.78 6.85 -7.05
CA MET A 30 -12.22 7.09 -8.44
C MET A 30 -12.60 5.80 -9.17
N MET A 31 -11.83 4.72 -8.97
CA MET A 31 -12.14 3.42 -9.58
C MET A 31 -13.48 2.85 -9.06
N VAL A 32 -13.76 2.99 -7.78
CA VAL A 32 -14.95 2.40 -7.16
C VAL A 32 -16.18 3.30 -7.32
N ASP A 33 -16.08 4.55 -6.87
CA ASP A 33 -17.24 5.44 -6.70
C ASP A 33 -17.65 6.11 -8.02
N GLU A 34 -16.68 6.42 -8.89
CA GLU A 34 -16.95 7.15 -10.13
C GLU A 34 -17.08 6.20 -11.33
N VAL A 35 -16.22 5.18 -11.42
CA VAL A 35 -16.26 4.19 -12.51
C VAL A 35 -17.18 3.00 -12.20
N GLY A 36 -17.52 2.77 -10.92
CA GLY A 36 -18.37 1.66 -10.51
C GLY A 36 -17.67 0.30 -10.49
N ALA A 37 -16.34 0.26 -10.40
CA ALA A 37 -15.61 -1.01 -10.29
C ALA A 37 -15.87 -1.66 -8.93
N SER A 38 -15.91 -2.99 -8.91
CA SER A 38 -15.95 -3.72 -7.64
C SER A 38 -14.63 -3.58 -6.88
N ILE A 39 -14.67 -3.63 -5.54
CA ILE A 39 -13.46 -3.61 -4.70
C ILE A 39 -12.45 -4.69 -5.12
N PRO A 40 -12.85 -5.96 -5.39
CA PRO A 40 -11.92 -6.96 -5.90
C PRO A 40 -11.23 -6.57 -7.21
N MET A 41 -11.97 -5.93 -8.13
CA MET A 41 -11.40 -5.46 -9.40
C MET A 41 -10.41 -4.31 -9.17
N MET A 42 -10.76 -3.33 -8.32
CA MET A 42 -9.85 -2.23 -7.97
C MET A 42 -8.54 -2.78 -7.38
N LEU A 43 -8.63 -3.71 -6.42
CA LEU A 43 -7.44 -4.33 -5.82
C LEU A 43 -6.59 -5.04 -6.88
N ASP A 44 -7.20 -5.88 -7.71
CA ASP A 44 -6.52 -6.59 -8.79
C ASP A 44 -5.78 -5.63 -9.75
N ARG A 45 -6.40 -4.51 -10.13
CA ARG A 45 -5.77 -3.50 -10.99
C ARG A 45 -4.61 -2.77 -10.31
N VAL A 46 -4.76 -2.37 -9.04
CA VAL A 46 -3.70 -1.71 -8.27
C VAL A 46 -2.51 -2.65 -8.08
N PHE A 47 -2.74 -3.90 -7.66
CA PHE A 47 -1.68 -4.90 -7.47
C PHE A 47 -0.99 -5.26 -8.79
N THR A 48 -1.74 -5.40 -9.87
CA THR A 48 -1.17 -5.64 -11.21
C THR A 48 -0.25 -4.50 -11.63
N PHE A 49 -0.70 -3.24 -11.47
CA PHE A 49 0.11 -2.07 -11.79
C PHE A 49 1.39 -2.01 -10.96
N ALA A 50 1.29 -2.14 -9.63
CA ALA A 50 2.45 -2.10 -8.73
C ALA A 50 3.46 -3.21 -9.06
N THR A 51 2.99 -4.43 -9.34
CA THR A 51 3.84 -5.56 -9.71
C THR A 51 4.53 -5.33 -11.06
N ALA A 52 3.83 -4.75 -12.04
CA ALA A 52 4.41 -4.40 -13.33
C ALA A 52 5.52 -3.34 -13.18
N GLN A 53 5.32 -2.33 -12.33
CA GLN A 53 6.37 -1.34 -12.03
C GLN A 53 7.59 -2.00 -11.36
N ALA A 54 7.37 -2.86 -10.38
CA ALA A 54 8.46 -3.61 -9.74
C ALA A 54 9.25 -4.46 -10.74
N TYR A 55 8.55 -5.11 -11.68
CA TYR A 55 9.17 -5.89 -12.75
C TYR A 55 10.02 -5.02 -13.69
N ILE A 56 9.51 -3.85 -14.09
CA ILE A 56 10.23 -2.93 -14.98
C ILE A 56 11.52 -2.43 -14.31
N ILE A 57 11.46 -2.11 -13.02
CA ILE A 57 12.59 -1.52 -12.29
C ILE A 57 13.63 -2.57 -11.87
N GLN A 58 13.19 -3.74 -11.39
CA GLN A 58 14.07 -4.73 -10.74
C GLN A 58 14.15 -6.07 -11.49
N GLY A 59 13.46 -6.20 -12.62
CA GLY A 59 13.33 -7.44 -13.36
C GLY A 59 12.50 -8.50 -12.63
N LYS A 60 12.43 -9.68 -13.24
CA LYS A 60 11.62 -10.81 -12.77
C LYS A 60 11.96 -11.22 -11.33
N GLU A 61 13.24 -11.40 -11.05
CA GLU A 61 13.70 -11.95 -9.76
C GLU A 61 13.49 -10.95 -8.62
N GLY A 62 13.79 -9.66 -8.85
CA GLY A 62 13.58 -8.60 -7.88
C GLY A 62 12.10 -8.40 -7.54
N ALA A 63 11.24 -8.33 -8.57
CA ALA A 63 9.79 -8.24 -8.34
C ALA A 63 9.24 -9.43 -7.53
N ALA A 64 9.70 -10.65 -7.85
CA ALA A 64 9.31 -11.85 -7.10
C ALA A 64 9.84 -11.83 -5.65
N ALA A 65 11.03 -11.29 -5.41
CA ALA A 65 11.59 -11.14 -4.07
C ALA A 65 10.75 -10.18 -3.22
N ILE A 66 10.39 -9.01 -3.76
CA ILE A 66 9.52 -8.04 -3.07
C ILE A 66 8.19 -8.66 -2.65
N LEU A 67 7.52 -9.38 -3.57
CA LEU A 67 6.22 -9.98 -3.27
C LEU A 67 6.33 -11.07 -2.20
N ARG A 68 7.41 -11.86 -2.20
CA ARG A 68 7.65 -12.86 -1.14
C ARG A 68 7.93 -12.21 0.21
N GLU A 69 8.68 -11.11 0.23
CA GLU A 69 8.93 -10.35 1.45
C GLU A 69 7.62 -9.76 2.01
N MET A 70 6.78 -9.20 1.15
CA MET A 70 5.46 -8.70 1.53
C MET A 70 4.60 -9.82 2.14
N ALA A 71 4.53 -10.98 1.49
CA ALA A 71 3.83 -12.15 2.04
C ALA A 71 4.40 -12.56 3.41
N SER A 72 5.73 -12.63 3.54
CA SER A 72 6.39 -12.96 4.81
C SER A 72 6.09 -11.94 5.92
N ASN A 73 5.99 -10.65 5.59
CA ASN A 73 5.65 -9.61 6.56
C ASN A 73 4.20 -9.74 7.04
N ILE A 74 3.27 -10.08 6.14
CA ILE A 74 1.88 -10.36 6.50
C ILE A 74 1.80 -11.57 7.43
N ASP A 75 2.50 -12.67 7.11
CA ASP A 75 2.55 -13.86 7.97
C ASP A 75 3.12 -13.58 9.37
N LYS A 76 3.98 -12.56 9.49
CA LYS A 76 4.55 -12.07 10.76
C LYS A 76 3.63 -11.10 11.50
N GLY A 77 2.45 -10.80 10.97
CA GLY A 77 1.47 -9.93 11.62
C GLY A 77 1.61 -8.44 11.30
N ALA A 78 2.29 -8.07 10.22
CA ALA A 78 2.46 -6.67 9.83
C ALA A 78 1.14 -5.92 9.60
N LEU A 79 0.00 -6.62 9.50
CA LEU A 79 -1.34 -6.04 9.34
C LEU A 79 -2.30 -6.46 10.46
N ASP A 80 -1.83 -7.16 11.51
CA ASP A 80 -2.72 -7.67 12.57
C ASP A 80 -3.45 -6.56 13.34
N PHE A 81 -2.88 -5.36 13.38
CA PHE A 81 -3.50 -4.18 13.99
C PHE A 81 -4.64 -3.58 13.17
N LEU A 82 -4.79 -3.97 11.89
CA LEU A 82 -5.93 -3.59 11.06
C LEU A 82 -7.21 -4.36 11.41
N LYS A 83 -7.16 -5.24 12.44
CA LYS A 83 -8.35 -5.83 13.08
C LYS A 83 -9.10 -4.79 13.92
N LEU A 84 -9.54 -3.71 13.30
CA LEU A 84 -10.40 -2.63 13.80
C LEU A 84 -11.14 -2.14 12.54
N ASP A 85 -12.44 -2.34 12.30
CA ASP A 85 -13.60 -2.33 13.17
C ASP A 85 -14.71 -3.09 12.41
N GLU A 86 -15.22 -4.23 12.91
CA GLU A 86 -16.30 -5.02 12.27
C GLU A 86 -17.66 -4.27 12.18
N GLY A 87 -17.68 -2.96 12.50
CA GLY A 87 -18.89 -2.13 12.57
C GLY A 87 -19.07 -1.07 11.48
N SER A 88 -18.10 -0.81 10.60
CA SER A 88 -18.19 0.32 9.65
C SER A 88 -18.67 -0.06 8.23
N ALA A 89 -18.83 -1.34 7.92
CA ALA A 89 -19.52 -1.80 6.72
C ALA A 89 -21.03 -1.93 6.97
N LYS A 90 -21.72 -0.79 7.11
CA LYS A 90 -23.17 -0.74 6.87
C LYS A 90 -23.43 0.05 5.60
N HIS A 91 -23.89 -0.69 4.59
CA HIS A 91 -24.57 -0.18 3.40
C HIS A 91 -25.76 0.70 3.78
#